data_AF-A0A7C0W012-F1
#
_entry.id   AF-A0A7C0W012-F1
#
_cell.length_a   1.000
_cell.length_b   1.000
_cell.length_c   1.000
_cell.angle_alpha   90.00
_cell.angle_beta   90.00
_cell.angle_gamma   90.00
#
_symmetry.space_group_name_H-M   'P 1'
#
loop_
_entity.id
_entity.type
_entity.pdbx_description
1 polymer ?
#
loop_
_entity_poly.entity_id
_entity_poly.type
_entity_poly.pdbx_seq_one_letter_code
_entity_poly.pdbx_strand_id
1 'polypeptide(L)'
;MTEAKFSSFTNYYEYSPEEMKKRSAEFYAEMKRRRSGRQFSERPVPREIIEDCLRTAATAPSGANLQPWSFIVVTDPAVKQQIRKEAEKTEREFYHKSATRKWVEDLKTLGTNENKPFLEIA
;
A
#
# COMPACT_ATOMS: atom_id res chain seq x y z
N MET A 1 -21.95 -32.46 15.10
CA MET A 1 -20.80 -31.66 14.60
C MET A 1 -20.66 -31.94 13.13
N THR A 2 -20.67 -30.92 12.27
CA THR A 2 -20.42 -31.07 10.83
C THR A 2 -18.94 -31.43 10.63
N GLU A 3 -18.69 -32.51 9.90
CA GLU A 3 -17.34 -32.92 9.54
C GLU A 3 -16.67 -31.86 8.67
N ALA A 4 -15.42 -31.52 8.98
CA ALA A 4 -14.64 -30.59 8.17
C ALA A 4 -14.32 -31.24 6.81
N LYS A 5 -14.75 -30.59 5.72
CA LYS A 5 -14.40 -30.99 4.35
C LYS A 5 -13.10 -30.33 3.95
N PHE A 6 -12.04 -31.11 3.81
CA PHE A 6 -10.78 -30.66 3.24
C PHE A 6 -10.86 -30.64 1.71
N SER A 7 -10.27 -29.63 1.08
CA SER A 7 -10.08 -29.58 -0.37
C SER A 7 -8.59 -29.60 -0.69
N SER A 8 -8.22 -30.34 -1.74
CA SER A 8 -6.84 -30.39 -2.23
C SER A 8 -6.51 -29.10 -2.97
N PHE A 9 -5.34 -28.54 -2.71
CA PHE A 9 -4.84 -27.38 -3.44
C PHE A 9 -4.25 -27.83 -4.79
N THR A 10 -5.10 -27.90 -5.82
CA THR A 10 -4.77 -28.52 -7.11
C THR A 10 -3.99 -27.64 -8.08
N ASN A 11 -3.85 -26.34 -7.78
CA ASN A 11 -3.18 -25.38 -8.66
C ASN A 11 -1.70 -25.17 -8.30
N TYR A 12 -1.15 -25.98 -7.39
CA TYR A 12 0.28 -25.96 -7.10
C TYR A 12 1.04 -26.67 -8.22
N TYR A 13 2.08 -26.01 -8.73
CA TYR A 13 3.07 -26.62 -9.60
C TYR A 13 4.46 -26.29 -9.05
N GLU A 14 5.28 -27.31 -8.97
CA GLU A 14 6.64 -27.21 -8.45
C GLU A 14 7.60 -26.81 -9.57
N TYR A 15 8.55 -25.93 -9.22
CA TYR A 15 9.63 -25.52 -10.11
C TYR A 15 10.91 -26.28 -9.74
N SER A 16 11.84 -26.44 -10.69
CA SER A 16 13.17 -26.97 -10.34
C SER A 16 13.89 -26.04 -9.35
N PRO A 17 14.80 -26.55 -8.50
CA PRO A 17 15.58 -25.72 -7.59
C PRO A 17 16.32 -24.57 -8.28
N GLU A 18 16.79 -24.77 -9.52
CA GLU A 18 17.45 -23.75 -10.33
C GLU A 18 16.49 -22.62 -10.71
N GLU A 19 15.28 -22.95 -11.16
CA GLU A 19 14.26 -21.96 -11.53
C GLU A 19 13.74 -21.22 -10.28
N MET A 20 13.58 -21.92 -9.15
CA MET A 20 13.23 -21.27 -7.87
C MET A 20 14.28 -20.23 -7.44
N LYS A 21 15.57 -20.57 -7.55
CA LYS A 21 16.67 -19.64 -7.25
C LYS A 21 16.65 -18.42 -8.16
N LYS A 22 16.43 -18.63 -9.46
CA LYS A 22 16.32 -17.53 -10.43
C LYS A 22 15.16 -16.59 -10.10
N ARG A 23 13.95 -17.13 -9.97
CA ARG A 23 12.73 -16.33 -9.70
C ARG A 23 12.81 -15.55 -8.39
N SER A 24 13.35 -16.17 -7.34
CA SER A 24 13.54 -15.50 -6.04
C SER A 24 14.55 -14.35 -6.13
N ALA A 25 15.65 -14.52 -6.87
CA ALA A 25 16.64 -13.46 -7.08
C ALA A 25 16.06 -12.29 -7.90
N GLU A 26 15.31 -12.58 -8.96
CA GLU A 26 14.66 -11.57 -9.80
C GLU A 26 13.61 -10.79 -9.00
N PHE A 27 12.76 -11.47 -8.24
CA PHE A 27 11.76 -10.82 -7.39
C PHE A 27 12.42 -9.97 -6.30
N TYR A 28 13.48 -10.47 -5.65
CA TYR A 28 14.25 -9.67 -4.70
C TYR A 28 14.81 -8.40 -5.35
N ALA A 29 15.41 -8.52 -6.53
CA ALA A 29 15.97 -7.39 -7.27
C ALA A 29 14.87 -6.35 -7.57
N GLU A 30 13.70 -6.79 -8.02
CA GLU A 30 12.57 -5.90 -8.30
C GLU A 30 12.05 -5.19 -7.05
N MET A 31 11.81 -5.94 -5.97
CA MET A 31 11.34 -5.38 -4.70
C MET A 31 12.36 -4.43 -4.06
N LYS A 32 13.66 -4.66 -4.28
CA LYS A 32 14.74 -3.78 -3.81
C LYS A 32 14.69 -2.40 -4.47
N ARG A 33 14.16 -2.28 -5.70
CA ARG A 33 14.03 -0.98 -6.39
C ARG A 33 12.92 -0.10 -5.78
N ARG A 34 11.93 -0.71 -5.12
CA ARG A 34 10.78 0.00 -4.55
C ARG A 34 11.23 1.03 -3.51
N ARG A 35 10.79 2.27 -3.67
CA ARG A 35 10.96 3.36 -2.69
C ARG A 35 9.61 3.99 -2.39
N SER A 36 9.47 4.56 -1.20
CA SER A 36 8.29 5.38 -0.88
C SER A 36 8.43 6.75 -1.53
N GLY A 37 7.74 6.94 -2.66
CA GLY A 37 7.64 8.23 -3.35
C GLY A 37 6.70 9.20 -2.60
N ARG A 38 7.05 10.48 -2.58
CA ARG A 38 6.23 11.57 -1.99
C ARG A 38 5.99 12.72 -2.98
N GLN A 39 6.43 12.54 -4.21
CA GLN A 39 6.27 13.48 -5.32
C GLN A 39 5.73 12.66 -6.48
N PHE A 40 4.58 13.07 -7.00
CA PHE A 40 3.85 12.33 -8.03
C PHE A 40 3.65 13.21 -9.25
N SER A 41 3.47 12.57 -10.39
CA SER A 41 3.11 13.22 -11.65
C SER A 41 1.59 13.24 -11.78
N GLU A 42 1.04 14.25 -12.45
CA GLU A 42 -0.38 14.32 -12.84
C GLU A 42 -0.75 13.37 -13.98
N ARG A 43 0.21 12.59 -14.49
CA ARG A 43 -0.04 11.63 -15.58
C ARG A 43 -1.06 10.58 -15.12
N PRO A 44 -2.19 10.40 -15.84
CA PRO A 44 -3.21 9.44 -15.46
C PRO A 44 -2.68 8.00 -15.53
N VAL A 45 -3.17 7.15 -14.63
CA VAL A 45 -2.92 5.71 -14.63
C VAL A 45 -4.18 4.99 -15.13
N PRO A 46 -4.08 4.07 -16.10
CA PRO A 46 -5.21 3.24 -16.52
C PRO A 46 -5.88 2.53 -15.35
N ARG A 47 -7.21 2.58 -15.32
CA ARG A 47 -8.01 2.02 -14.22
C ARG A 47 -7.77 0.52 -14.01
N GLU A 48 -7.64 -0.23 -15.09
CA GLU A 48 -7.39 -1.68 -15.05
C GLU A 48 -6.13 -2.04 -14.25
N ILE A 49 -5.07 -1.22 -14.35
CA ILE A 49 -3.82 -1.43 -13.61
C ILE A 49 -4.08 -1.28 -12.11
N ILE A 50 -4.86 -0.27 -11.70
CA ILE A 50 -5.25 -0.08 -10.30
C ILE A 50 -6.09 -1.27 -9.82
N GLU A 51 -7.06 -1.70 -10.62
CA GLU A 51 -7.92 -2.84 -10.26
C GLU A 51 -7.12 -4.15 -10.09
N ASP A 52 -6.13 -4.43 -10.95
CA ASP A 52 -5.28 -5.61 -10.81
C ASP A 52 -4.37 -5.55 -9.58
N CYS A 53 -3.86 -4.36 -9.22
CA CYS A 53 -3.17 -4.18 -7.94
C CYS A 53 -4.09 -4.49 -6.75
N LEU A 54 -5.36 -4.05 -6.79
CA LEU A 54 -6.33 -4.31 -5.73
C LEU A 54 -6.75 -5.79 -5.66
N ARG A 55 -6.97 -6.44 -6.82
CA ARG A 55 -7.23 -7.89 -6.91
C ARG A 55 -6.08 -8.69 -6.31
N THR A 56 -4.83 -8.28 -6.60
CA THR A 56 -3.62 -8.88 -6.02
C THR A 56 -3.57 -8.70 -4.51
N ALA A 57 -3.87 -7.51 -3.99
CA ALA A 57 -3.93 -7.27 -2.54
C ALA A 57 -5.00 -8.13 -1.85
N ALA A 58 -6.14 -8.33 -2.51
CA ALA A 58 -7.25 -9.14 -2.00
C ALA A 58 -6.94 -10.64 -1.91
N THR A 59 -5.82 -11.14 -2.48
CA THR A 59 -5.40 -12.54 -2.32
C THR A 59 -4.68 -12.80 -0.99
N ALA A 60 -4.48 -11.79 -0.15
CA ALA A 60 -3.89 -11.97 1.17
C ALA A 60 -4.73 -12.97 2.00
N PRO A 61 -4.09 -13.79 2.86
CA PRO A 61 -4.84 -14.62 3.80
C PRO A 61 -5.52 -13.74 4.86
N SER A 62 -6.67 -14.19 5.38
CA SER A 62 -7.38 -13.53 6.48
C SER A 62 -7.92 -14.54 7.48
N GLY A 63 -8.00 -14.13 8.75
CA GLY A 63 -8.58 -14.95 9.81
C GLY A 63 -10.01 -15.36 9.46
N ALA A 64 -10.30 -16.65 9.55
CA ALA A 64 -11.57 -17.24 9.13
C ALA A 64 -12.01 -16.87 7.69
N ASN A 65 -11.05 -16.51 6.81
CA ASN A 65 -11.29 -16.04 5.45
C ASN A 65 -12.28 -14.86 5.34
N LEU A 66 -12.34 -14.01 6.36
CA LEU A 66 -13.31 -12.91 6.42
C LEU A 66 -13.05 -11.79 5.40
N GLN A 67 -11.85 -11.72 4.86
CA GLN A 67 -11.41 -10.67 3.92
C GLN A 67 -11.81 -9.27 4.41
N PRO A 68 -11.41 -8.86 5.64
CA PRO A 68 -11.95 -7.68 6.31
C PRO A 68 -11.32 -6.37 5.80
N TRP A 69 -11.18 -6.22 4.50
CA TRP A 69 -10.61 -5.06 3.83
C TRP A 69 -11.61 -4.43 2.88
N SER A 70 -11.55 -3.10 2.78
CA SER A 70 -12.23 -2.33 1.75
C SER A 70 -11.24 -1.36 1.15
N PHE A 71 -11.14 -1.35 -0.17
CA PHE A 71 -10.28 -0.43 -0.90
C PHE A 71 -11.14 0.67 -1.50
N ILE A 72 -10.89 1.92 -1.09
CA ILE A 72 -11.63 3.09 -1.59
C ILE A 72 -10.73 3.83 -2.56
N VAL A 73 -11.12 3.86 -3.84
CA VAL A 73 -10.43 4.59 -4.89
C VAL A 73 -11.09 5.96 -5.05
N VAL A 74 -10.33 7.02 -4.83
CA VAL A 74 -10.81 8.40 -4.91
C VAL A 74 -10.16 9.10 -6.11
N THR A 75 -10.96 9.40 -7.12
CA THR A 75 -10.49 10.14 -8.31
C THR A 75 -11.07 11.55 -8.42
N ASP A 76 -12.13 11.85 -7.66
CA ASP A 76 -12.77 13.17 -7.66
C ASP A 76 -11.83 14.23 -7.04
N PRO A 77 -11.44 15.28 -7.79
CA PRO A 77 -10.55 16.33 -7.29
C PRO A 77 -11.09 17.05 -6.06
N ALA A 78 -12.40 17.28 -5.96
CA ALA A 78 -13.01 17.95 -4.82
C ALA A 78 -12.94 17.08 -3.56
N VAL A 79 -13.14 15.76 -3.69
CA VAL A 79 -12.98 14.82 -2.58
C VAL A 79 -11.51 14.71 -2.16
N LYS A 80 -10.58 14.64 -3.12
CA LYS A 80 -9.13 14.65 -2.83
C LYS A 80 -8.69 15.90 -2.07
N GLN A 81 -9.18 17.08 -2.47
CA GLN A 81 -8.91 18.34 -1.76
C GLN A 81 -9.44 18.31 -0.31
N GLN A 82 -10.64 17.79 -0.09
CA GLN A 82 -11.20 17.64 1.26
C GLN A 82 -10.33 16.73 2.13
N ILE A 83 -9.91 15.57 1.59
CA ILE A 83 -9.01 14.64 2.28
C ILE A 83 -7.69 15.32 2.62
N ARG A 84 -7.08 16.05 1.69
CA ARG A 84 -5.84 16.79 1.93
C ARG A 84 -5.97 17.77 3.09
N LYS A 85 -7.02 18.59 3.08
CA LYS A 85 -7.25 19.61 4.11
C LYS A 85 -7.33 19.01 5.51
N GLU A 86 -8.09 17.92 5.67
CA GLU A 86 -8.22 17.25 6.97
C GLU A 86 -6.92 16.52 7.36
N ALA A 87 -6.23 15.88 6.41
CA ALA A 87 -4.94 15.24 6.68
C ALA A 87 -3.87 16.24 7.15
N GLU A 88 -3.72 17.38 6.48
CA GLU A 88 -2.77 18.43 6.87
C GLU A 88 -3.13 19.05 8.22
N LYS A 89 -4.42 19.14 8.56
CA LYS A 89 -4.88 19.58 9.89
C LYS A 89 -4.45 18.61 10.98
N THR A 90 -4.71 17.31 10.80
CA THR A 90 -4.28 16.27 11.75
C THR A 90 -2.76 16.22 11.87
N GLU A 91 -2.03 16.36 10.77
CA GLU A 91 -0.57 16.37 10.79
C GLU A 91 0.00 17.58 11.54
N ARG A 92 -0.56 18.79 11.36
CA ARG A 92 -0.16 19.95 12.19
C ARG A 92 -0.35 19.67 13.67
N GLU A 93 -1.48 19.10 14.07
CA GLU A 93 -1.71 18.72 15.46
C GLU A 93 -0.70 17.67 15.94
N PHE A 94 -0.37 16.69 15.09
CA PHE A 94 0.62 15.68 15.40
C PHE A 94 2.02 16.27 15.62
N TYR A 95 2.56 17.03 14.66
CA TYR A 95 3.91 17.60 14.74
C TYR A 95 4.07 18.60 15.89
N HIS A 96 3.01 19.33 16.25
CA HIS A 96 3.11 20.40 17.25
C HIS A 96 2.63 20.02 18.65
N LYS A 97 1.77 19.00 18.80
CA LYS A 97 1.14 18.67 20.09
C LYS A 97 1.32 17.23 20.52
N SER A 98 1.16 16.26 19.61
CA SER A 98 1.04 14.85 19.99
C SER A 98 2.32 14.05 19.83
N ALA A 99 3.19 14.42 18.90
CA ALA A 99 4.44 13.71 18.65
C ALA A 99 5.48 14.02 19.73
N THR A 100 6.24 13.01 20.14
CA THR A 100 7.40 13.24 21.01
C THR A 100 8.49 13.99 20.23
N ARG A 101 9.30 14.79 20.94
CA ARG A 101 10.41 15.52 20.31
C ARG A 101 11.37 14.60 19.55
N LYS A 102 11.66 13.42 20.12
CA LYS A 102 12.49 12.39 19.49
C LYS A 102 11.88 11.92 18.17
N TRP A 103 10.57 11.67 18.14
CA TRP A 103 9.90 11.24 16.92
C TRP A 103 9.97 12.30 15.82
N VAL A 104 9.72 13.58 16.16
CA VAL A 104 9.84 14.69 15.21
C VAL A 104 11.28 14.81 14.68
N GLU A 105 12.28 14.60 15.53
CA GLU A 105 13.68 14.62 15.13
C GLU A 105 14.03 13.48 14.16
N ASP A 106 13.60 12.25 14.46
CA ASP A 106 13.81 11.09 13.59
C ASP A 106 13.19 11.33 12.18
N LEU A 107 12.02 11.98 12.12
CA LEU A 107 11.34 12.34 10.87
C LEU A 107 12.07 13.39 10.02
N LYS A 108 12.90 14.26 10.60
CA LYS A 108 13.63 15.29 9.84
C LYS A 108 14.50 14.69 8.75
N THR A 109 15.06 13.51 9.00
CA THR A 109 15.90 12.78 8.03
C THR A 109 15.15 12.38 6.75
N LEU A 110 13.81 12.30 6.82
CA LEU A 110 12.94 11.93 5.70
C LEU A 110 12.43 13.15 4.93
N GLY A 111 12.67 14.37 5.43
CA GLY A 111 12.16 15.61 4.84
C GLY A 111 10.62 15.74 4.85
N THR A 112 9.93 14.97 5.71
CA THR A 112 8.48 15.03 5.83
C THR A 112 8.04 16.15 6.75
N ASN A 113 6.91 16.79 6.44
CA ASN A 113 6.27 17.80 7.27
C ASN A 113 4.73 17.64 7.20
N GLU A 114 3.99 18.61 7.74
CA GLU A 114 2.52 18.58 7.71
C GLU A 114 1.89 18.73 6.33
N ASN A 115 2.61 19.27 5.34
CA ASN A 115 2.06 19.52 4.00
C ASN A 115 2.03 18.24 3.17
N LYS A 116 0.89 17.98 2.51
CA LYS A 116 0.64 16.76 1.75
C LYS A 116 0.13 17.08 0.32
N PRO A 117 0.87 17.87 -0.48
CA PRO A 117 0.42 18.27 -1.82
C PRO A 117 0.16 17.09 -2.75
N PHE A 118 0.83 15.96 -2.52
CA PHE A 118 0.60 14.73 -3.28
C PHE A 118 -0.82 14.18 -3.16
N LEU A 119 -1.60 14.54 -2.13
CA LEU A 119 -2.98 14.06 -1.99
C LEU A 119 -3.94 14.66 -3.04
N GLU A 120 -3.59 15.77 -3.66
CA GLU A 120 -4.37 16.34 -4.77
C GLU A 120 -3.83 15.91 -6.14
N ILE A 121 -2.52 15.63 -6.24
CA ILE A 121 -1.85 15.26 -7.49
C ILE A 121 -2.01 13.76 -7.80
N ALA A 122 -1.82 12.90 -6.78
CA ALA A 122 -1.86 11.45 -6.91
C ALA A 122 -3.28 10.90 -7.14
#